data_AF-A0A067PDU6-F1
#
_entry.id   AF-A0A067PDU6-F1
#
_cell.length_a   1.000
_cell.length_b   1.000
_cell.length_c   1.000
_cell.angle_alpha   90.00
_cell.angle_beta   90.00
_cell.angle_gamma   90.00
#
_symmetry.space_group_name_H-M   'P 1'
#
loop_
_entity.id
_entity.type
_entity.pdbx_description
1 polymer ?
#
loop_
_entity_poly.entity_id
_entity_poly.type
_entity_poly.pdbx_seq_one_letter_code
_entity_poly.pdbx_strand_id
1 'polypeptide(L)'
;GISAKAVNGESWCPSLHQKILQQKYQAILASPEMCLKHSAFREILNSKDFYDDIIGFVVDESHCISQWGGDFRPEYGELASLCAFVPAGKPILATSATLTPQALEEVQKSLLIDKDLSFHLNLGNDQSNVAYGVMYINGKSDYTALDSIL
;
A
#
# COMPACT_ATOMS: atom_id res chain seq x y z
N GLY A 1 23.17 1.58 -0.56
CA GLY A 1 21.75 1.94 -0.49
C GLY A 1 20.93 0.73 -0.04
N ILE A 2 19.63 0.91 0.21
CA ILE A 2 18.70 -0.19 0.54
C ILE A 2 18.47 -1.03 -0.72
N SER A 3 18.67 -2.34 -0.64
CA SER A 3 18.39 -3.26 -1.74
C SER A 3 16.89 -3.57 -1.78
N ALA A 4 16.23 -3.27 -2.90
CA ALA A 4 14.81 -3.49 -3.06
C ALA A 4 14.51 -4.25 -4.35
N LYS A 5 13.42 -5.03 -4.36
CA LYS A 5 12.96 -5.74 -5.55
C LYS A 5 11.44 -5.73 -5.65
N ALA A 6 10.94 -5.22 -6.76
CA ALA A 6 9.56 -5.44 -7.16
C ALA A 6 9.40 -6.86 -7.73
N VAL A 7 8.35 -7.55 -7.29
CA VAL A 7 8.00 -8.92 -7.66
C VAL A 7 6.61 -8.90 -8.28
N ASN A 8 6.54 -9.37 -9.52
CA ASN A 8 5.34 -9.52 -10.33
C ASN A 8 5.46 -10.81 -11.17
N GLY A 9 4.38 -11.19 -11.87
CA GLY A 9 4.32 -12.44 -12.63
C GLY A 9 5.38 -12.57 -13.72
N GLU A 10 5.85 -11.47 -14.29
CA GLU A 10 6.89 -11.47 -15.35
C GLU A 10 8.30 -11.56 -14.78
N SER A 11 8.55 -10.89 -13.66
CA SER A 11 9.84 -10.87 -12.98
C SER A 11 10.12 -12.14 -12.18
N TRP A 12 9.08 -12.93 -11.88
CA TRP A 12 9.20 -14.14 -11.10
C TRP A 12 9.97 -15.22 -11.86
N CYS A 13 10.98 -15.79 -11.20
CA CYS A 13 11.70 -16.95 -11.68
C CYS A 13 12.38 -17.69 -10.52
N PRO A 14 12.80 -18.96 -10.70
CA PRO A 14 13.47 -19.72 -9.65
C PRO A 14 14.72 -19.02 -9.07
N SER A 15 15.46 -18.27 -9.91
CA SER A 15 16.62 -17.52 -9.45
C SER A 15 16.24 -16.35 -8.52
N LEU A 16 15.10 -15.71 -8.75
CA LEU A 16 14.60 -14.64 -7.89
C LEU A 16 14.12 -15.21 -6.55
N HIS A 17 13.40 -16.34 -6.57
CA HIS A 17 12.99 -17.06 -5.36
C HIS A 17 14.20 -17.32 -4.45
N GLN A 18 15.27 -17.91 -4.98
CA GLN A 18 16.48 -18.20 -4.21
C GLN A 18 17.15 -16.93 -3.67
N LYS A 19 17.20 -15.84 -4.45
CA LYS A 19 17.73 -14.56 -3.98
C LYS A 19 16.92 -13.96 -2.82
N ILE A 20 15.60 -14.15 -2.83
CA ILE A 20 14.72 -13.71 -1.74
C ILE A 20 15.02 -14.51 -0.46
N LEU A 21 15.05 -15.85 -0.54
CA LEU A 21 15.37 -16.70 0.61
C LEU A 21 16.79 -16.46 1.17
N GLN A 22 17.73 -16.07 0.31
CA GLN A 22 19.10 -15.69 0.73
C GLN A 22 19.21 -14.24 1.23
N GLN A 23 18.08 -13.57 1.49
CA GLN A 23 18.03 -12.20 2.00
C GLN A 23 18.83 -11.19 1.16
N LYS A 24 18.88 -11.36 -0.17
CA LYS A 24 19.60 -10.42 -1.05
C LYS A 24 18.92 -9.04 -1.11
N TYR A 25 17.65 -8.96 -0.75
CA TYR A 25 16.86 -7.73 -0.76
C TYR A 25 16.37 -7.42 0.65
N GLN A 26 16.47 -6.15 1.03
CA GLN A 26 15.94 -5.60 2.28
C GLN A 26 14.47 -5.20 2.16
N ALA A 27 13.99 -4.91 0.95
CA ALA A 27 12.59 -4.60 0.68
C ALA A 27 12.05 -5.38 -0.53
N ILE A 28 10.86 -5.95 -0.38
CA ILE A 28 10.16 -6.68 -1.43
C ILE A 28 8.83 -5.97 -1.66
N LEU A 29 8.60 -5.52 -2.90
CA LEU A 29 7.35 -4.89 -3.29
C LEU A 29 6.55 -5.89 -4.12
N ALA A 30 5.33 -6.18 -3.70
CA ALA A 30 4.45 -7.12 -4.38
C ALA A 30 3.02 -6.60 -4.38
N SER A 31 2.28 -6.88 -5.44
CA SER A 31 0.85 -6.56 -5.51
C SER A 31 0.03 -7.58 -4.71
N PRO A 32 -1.22 -7.25 -4.32
CA PRO A 32 -2.10 -8.21 -3.66
C PRO A 32 -2.30 -9.50 -4.47
N GLU A 33 -2.40 -9.40 -5.79
CA GLU A 33 -2.54 -10.57 -6.68
C GLU A 33 -1.33 -11.49 -6.60
N MET A 34 -0.12 -10.94 -6.51
CA MET A 34 1.09 -11.75 -6.32
C MET A 34 1.07 -12.46 -4.98
N CYS A 35 0.69 -11.78 -3.92
CA CYS A 35 0.64 -12.36 -2.58
C CYS A 35 -0.49 -13.39 -2.42
N LEU A 36 -1.64 -13.22 -3.09
CA LEU A 36 -2.83 -14.07 -2.93
C LEU A 36 -2.92 -15.21 -3.95
N LYS A 37 -2.55 -14.98 -5.21
CA LYS A 37 -2.81 -15.90 -6.32
C LYS A 37 -1.57 -16.63 -6.80
N HIS A 38 -0.38 -16.07 -6.61
CA HIS A 38 0.85 -16.67 -7.11
C HIS A 38 1.41 -17.73 -6.14
N SER A 39 1.15 -19.01 -6.43
CA SER A 39 1.48 -20.15 -5.56
C SER A 39 2.95 -20.18 -5.09
N ALA A 40 3.91 -20.06 -6.01
CA ALA A 40 5.32 -20.14 -5.66
C ALA A 40 5.83 -18.93 -4.84
N PHE A 41 5.13 -17.79 -4.90
CA PHE A 41 5.47 -16.64 -4.05
C PHE A 41 4.84 -16.80 -2.67
N ARG A 42 3.62 -17.35 -2.62
CA ARG A 42 2.97 -17.77 -1.38
C ARG A 42 3.79 -18.79 -0.60
N GLU A 43 4.51 -19.69 -1.25
CA GLU A 43 5.41 -20.61 -0.57
C GLU A 43 6.49 -19.88 0.23
N ILE A 44 7.07 -18.80 -0.33
CA ILE A 44 8.01 -17.94 0.41
C ILE A 44 7.29 -17.28 1.59
N LEU A 45 6.12 -16.69 1.33
CA LEU A 45 5.30 -16.08 2.38
C LEU A 45 4.79 -17.08 3.42
N ASN A 46 4.98 -18.40 3.26
CA ASN A 46 4.66 -19.41 4.28
C ASN A 46 5.89 -20.10 4.85
N SER A 47 7.09 -19.70 4.41
CA SER A 47 8.35 -20.28 4.87
C SER A 47 8.69 -19.74 6.24
N LYS A 48 8.96 -20.65 7.18
CA LYS A 48 9.38 -20.30 8.54
C LYS A 48 10.67 -19.48 8.55
N ASP A 49 11.65 -19.88 7.75
CA ASP A 49 12.93 -19.19 7.67
C ASP A 49 12.72 -17.74 7.21
N PHE A 50 11.86 -17.54 6.21
CA PHE A 50 11.50 -16.22 5.73
C PHE A 50 10.75 -15.40 6.79
N TYR A 51 9.84 -16.01 7.55
CA TYR A 51 9.08 -15.34 8.60
C TYR A 51 9.95 -14.76 9.72
N ASP A 52 10.99 -15.48 10.14
CA ASP A 52 11.87 -15.03 11.21
C ASP A 52 12.66 -13.78 10.78
N ASP A 53 12.98 -13.69 9.48
CA ASP A 53 13.73 -12.59 8.86
C ASP A 53 12.88 -11.33 8.57
N ILE A 54 11.56 -11.44 8.49
CA ILE A 54 10.69 -10.28 8.23
C ILE A 54 10.64 -9.38 9.47
N ILE A 55 10.87 -8.08 9.28
CA ILE A 55 10.77 -7.08 10.37
C ILE A 55 9.40 -6.40 10.45
N GLY A 56 8.59 -6.46 9.39
CA GLY A 56 7.27 -5.84 9.32
C GLY A 56 6.70 -5.83 7.91
N PHE A 57 5.44 -5.42 7.81
CA PHE A 57 4.69 -5.33 6.55
C PHE A 57 4.19 -3.91 6.33
N VAL A 58 4.17 -3.49 5.07
CA VAL A 58 3.63 -2.20 4.66
C VAL A 58 2.49 -2.44 3.67
N VAL A 59 1.33 -1.88 3.97
CA VAL A 59 0.17 -1.85 3.07
C VAL A 59 0.01 -0.43 2.58
N ASP A 60 0.46 -0.20 1.35
CA ASP A 60 0.32 1.10 0.70
C ASP A 60 -1.06 1.27 0.06
N GLU A 61 -1.51 2.52 -0.05
CA GLU A 61 -2.85 2.90 -0.51
C GLU A 61 -3.98 2.10 0.15
N SER A 62 -3.89 1.96 1.49
CA SER A 62 -4.77 1.08 2.26
C SER A 62 -6.27 1.43 2.14
N HIS A 63 -6.60 2.65 1.72
CA HIS A 63 -7.98 3.05 1.44
C HIS A 63 -8.67 2.19 0.38
N CYS A 64 -7.90 1.54 -0.50
CA CYS A 64 -8.41 0.62 -1.51
C CYS A 64 -9.17 -0.57 -0.90
N ILE A 65 -8.86 -0.97 0.34
CA ILE A 65 -9.61 -2.00 1.08
C ILE A 65 -11.10 -1.62 1.19
N SER A 66 -11.35 -0.36 1.54
CA SER A 66 -12.70 0.18 1.74
C SER A 66 -13.37 0.57 0.42
N GLN A 67 -12.64 1.28 -0.45
CA GLN A 67 -13.22 1.90 -1.64
C GLN A 67 -13.30 0.95 -2.84
N TRP A 68 -12.32 0.06 -3.01
CA TRP A 68 -12.13 -0.71 -4.24
C TRP A 68 -12.32 -2.22 -4.06
N GLY A 69 -12.37 -2.71 -2.82
CA GLY A 69 -12.54 -4.13 -2.49
C GLY A 69 -13.86 -4.75 -2.93
N GLY A 70 -14.85 -3.94 -3.33
CA GLY A 70 -16.11 -4.39 -3.92
C GLY A 70 -16.01 -4.63 -5.43
N ASP A 71 -15.97 -3.55 -6.22
CA ASP A 71 -16.20 -3.63 -7.67
C ASP A 71 -14.97 -3.33 -8.55
N PHE A 72 -13.91 -2.70 -8.01
CA PHE A 72 -12.78 -2.22 -8.84
C PHE A 72 -11.57 -3.14 -8.78
N ARG A 73 -11.16 -3.55 -7.56
CA ARG A 73 -10.10 -4.53 -7.32
C ARG A 73 -10.47 -5.45 -6.14
N PRO A 74 -11.22 -6.54 -6.40
CA PRO A 74 -11.67 -7.46 -5.36
C PRO A 74 -10.54 -8.00 -4.47
N GLU A 75 -9.32 -8.12 -5.01
CA GLU A 75 -8.15 -8.59 -4.26
C GLU A 75 -7.74 -7.65 -3.12
N TYR A 76 -8.09 -6.36 -3.20
CA TYR A 76 -7.93 -5.44 -2.08
C TYR A 76 -8.97 -5.68 -0.98
N GLY A 77 -10.16 -6.19 -1.30
CA GLY A 77 -11.12 -6.67 -0.30
C GLY A 77 -10.60 -7.92 0.42
N GLU A 78 -9.79 -8.73 -0.27
CA GLU A 78 -9.11 -9.90 0.29
C GLU A 78 -7.81 -9.56 1.03
N LEU A 79 -7.40 -8.28 1.15
CA LEU A 79 -6.20 -7.90 1.93
C LEU A 79 -6.27 -8.36 3.39
N ALA A 80 -7.46 -8.54 3.96
CA ALA A 80 -7.60 -9.17 5.27
C ALA A 80 -6.98 -10.58 5.32
N SER A 81 -7.05 -11.33 4.22
CA SER A 81 -6.36 -12.62 4.09
C SER A 81 -4.85 -12.49 3.93
N LEU A 82 -4.34 -11.33 3.48
CA LEU A 82 -2.90 -11.06 3.48
C LEU A 82 -2.34 -10.95 4.89
N CYS A 83 -3.15 -10.50 5.87
CA CYS A 83 -2.75 -10.56 7.27
C CYS A 83 -2.55 -12.00 7.79
N ALA A 84 -3.11 -13.02 7.12
CA ALA A 84 -2.80 -14.40 7.47
C ALA A 84 -1.35 -14.81 7.13
N PHE A 85 -0.69 -14.09 6.21
CA PHE A 85 0.73 -14.27 5.91
C PHE A 85 1.63 -13.36 6.75
N VAL A 86 1.07 -12.43 7.52
CA VAL A 86 1.83 -11.62 8.46
C VAL A 86 2.07 -12.45 9.72
N PRO A 87 3.33 -12.78 10.07
CA PRO A 87 3.59 -13.55 11.27
C PRO A 87 3.11 -12.79 12.51
N ALA A 88 2.57 -13.53 13.46
CA ALA A 88 2.12 -12.97 14.72
C ALA A 88 3.24 -12.16 15.39
N GLY A 89 2.91 -10.94 15.84
CA GLY A 89 3.85 -10.03 16.50
C GLY A 89 4.72 -9.19 15.57
N LYS A 90 4.61 -9.31 14.24
CA LYS A 90 5.28 -8.40 13.31
C LYS A 90 4.42 -7.14 13.10
N PRO A 91 4.99 -5.92 13.11
CA PRO A 91 4.24 -4.69 12.92
C PRO A 91 3.72 -4.55 11.48
N ILE A 92 2.55 -3.95 11.36
CA ILE A 92 1.95 -3.55 10.09
C ILE A 92 1.89 -2.02 10.04
N LEU A 93 2.37 -1.44 8.95
CA LEU A 93 2.20 -0.03 8.62
C LEU A 93 1.19 0.08 7.47
N ALA A 94 0.06 0.74 7.71
CA ALA A 94 -0.90 1.08 6.67
C ALA A 94 -0.74 2.56 6.28
N THR A 95 -0.53 2.84 5.00
CA THR A 95 -0.35 4.20 4.46
C THR A 95 -1.45 4.53 3.47
N SER A 96 -1.94 5.78 3.52
CA SER A 96 -2.89 6.30 2.54
C SER A 96 -2.94 7.83 2.64
N ALA A 97 -3.04 8.51 1.49
CA ALA A 97 -3.33 9.94 1.45
C ALA A 97 -4.82 10.25 1.67
N THR A 98 -5.70 9.33 1.27
CA THR A 98 -7.16 9.50 1.28
C THR A 98 -7.81 8.47 2.18
N LEU A 99 -7.87 8.74 3.49
CA LEU A 99 -8.45 7.81 4.46
C LEU A 99 -9.55 8.51 5.27
N THR A 100 -10.80 8.35 4.84
CA THR A 100 -11.96 8.83 5.61
C THR A 100 -12.06 8.10 6.94
N PRO A 101 -12.75 8.64 7.97
CA PRO A 101 -12.91 7.95 9.25
C PRO A 101 -13.52 6.54 9.11
N GLN A 102 -14.50 6.38 8.21
CA GLN A 102 -15.08 5.07 7.90
C GLN A 102 -14.05 4.13 7.25
N ALA A 103 -13.31 4.61 6.24
CA ALA A 103 -12.28 3.80 5.60
C ALA A 103 -11.15 3.42 6.57
N LEU A 104 -10.79 4.30 7.50
CA LEU A 104 -9.82 3.99 8.57
C LEU A 104 -10.31 2.84 9.45
N GLU A 105 -11.57 2.87 9.89
CA GLU A 105 -12.14 1.77 10.69
C GLU A 105 -12.15 0.44 9.94
N GLU A 106 -12.50 0.46 8.64
CA GLU A 106 -12.51 -0.72 7.78
C GLU A 106 -11.10 -1.26 7.52
N VAL A 107 -10.11 -0.39 7.32
CA VAL A 107 -8.69 -0.76 7.20
C VAL A 107 -8.18 -1.37 8.50
N GLN A 108 -8.45 -0.73 9.64
CA GLN A 108 -8.03 -1.25 10.95
C GLN A 108 -8.61 -2.63 11.21
N LYS A 109 -9.91 -2.81 10.92
CA LYS A 109 -10.58 -4.11 11.06
C LYS A 109 -10.01 -5.16 10.13
N SER A 110 -9.84 -4.83 8.85
CA SER A 110 -9.34 -5.76 7.83
C SER A 110 -7.90 -6.19 8.12
N LEU A 111 -7.06 -5.25 8.55
CA LEU A 111 -5.66 -5.52 8.84
C LEU A 111 -5.39 -6.04 10.26
N LEU A 112 -6.45 -6.26 11.06
CA LEU A 112 -6.37 -6.70 12.45
C LEU A 112 -5.51 -5.78 13.31
N ILE A 113 -5.56 -4.47 13.04
CA ILE A 113 -4.82 -3.46 13.80
C ILE A 113 -5.54 -3.22 15.13
N ASP A 114 -4.86 -3.55 16.21
CA ASP A 114 -5.32 -3.26 17.58
C ASP A 114 -5.20 -1.75 17.86
N LYS A 115 -6.30 -1.10 18.23
CA LYS A 115 -6.35 0.33 18.52
C LYS A 115 -5.57 0.72 19.78
N ASP A 116 -5.42 -0.20 20.73
CA ASP A 116 -4.73 0.05 22.00
C ASP A 116 -3.21 -0.12 21.86
N LEU A 117 -2.77 -0.85 20.84
CA LEU A 117 -1.35 -1.10 20.52
C LEU A 117 -0.85 -0.34 19.30
N SER A 118 -1.69 0.50 18.69
CA SER A 118 -1.36 1.28 17.49
C SER A 118 -1.45 2.78 17.74
N PHE A 119 -0.87 3.55 16.82
CA PHE A 119 -1.08 4.98 16.74
C PHE A 119 -1.55 5.33 15.33
N HIS A 120 -2.34 6.39 15.21
CA HIS A 120 -2.78 6.95 13.95
C HIS A 120 -2.15 8.33 13.79
N LEU A 121 -1.40 8.51 12.69
CA LEU A 121 -0.80 9.78 12.33
C LEU A 121 -1.54 10.40 11.13
N ASN A 122 -2.19 11.55 11.36
CA ASN A 122 -2.80 12.35 10.31
C ASN A 122 -2.12 13.73 10.28
N LEU A 123 -1.39 14.00 9.20
CA LEU A 123 -0.65 15.25 9.00
C LEU A 123 -1.47 16.32 8.25
N GLY A 124 -2.70 15.99 7.83
CA GLY A 124 -3.51 16.85 6.97
C GLY A 124 -2.95 16.95 5.55
N ASN A 125 -3.53 17.86 4.78
CA ASN A 125 -3.15 18.16 3.39
C ASN A 125 -2.65 19.60 3.22
N ASP A 126 -2.37 20.30 4.33
CA ASP A 126 -1.89 21.68 4.29
C ASP A 126 -0.50 21.74 3.65
N GLN A 127 -0.34 22.67 2.70
CA GLN A 127 0.91 22.90 2.00
C GLN A 127 1.21 24.39 2.03
N SER A 128 1.99 24.81 3.03
CA SER A 128 2.37 26.22 3.23
C SER A 128 3.05 26.87 2.01
N ASN A 129 3.60 26.07 1.10
CA ASN A 129 4.22 26.49 -0.15
C ASN A 129 3.27 26.50 -1.36
N VAL A 130 1.97 26.21 -1.16
CA VAL A 130 0.93 26.25 -2.20
C VAL A 130 -0.01 27.43 -1.92
N ALA A 131 -0.06 28.38 -2.86
CA ALA A 131 -1.00 29.49 -2.82
C ALA A 131 -2.25 29.16 -3.65
N TYR A 132 -3.42 29.46 -3.11
CA TYR A 132 -4.70 29.29 -3.80
C TYR A 132 -5.15 30.62 -4.42
N GLY A 133 -5.49 30.61 -5.70
CA GLY A 133 -6.06 31.74 -6.42
C GLY A 133 -7.36 31.33 -7.10
N VAL A 134 -8.35 32.23 -7.13
CA VAL A 134 -9.61 32.04 -7.86
C VAL A 134 -9.72 33.14 -8.90
N MET A 135 -9.93 32.76 -10.15
CA MET A 135 -10.14 33.69 -11.26
C MET A 135 -11.43 33.35 -11.99
N TYR A 136 -12.21 34.38 -12.31
CA TYR A 136 -13.44 34.22 -13.08
C TYR A 136 -13.13 34.10 -14.56
N ILE A 137 -13.75 33.11 -15.21
CA ILE A 137 -13.72 32.93 -16.66
C ILE A 137 -15.07 33.44 -17.20
N ASN A 138 -15.07 34.53 -17.96
CA ASN A 138 -16.32 35.19 -18.39
C ASN A 138 -17.03 34.47 -19.55
N GLY A 139 -16.39 33.47 -20.15
CA GLY A 139 -16.98 32.65 -21.20
C GLY A 139 -16.01 31.60 -21.74
N LYS A 140 -16.51 30.67 -22.55
CA LYS A 140 -15.71 29.55 -23.12
C LYS A 140 -14.47 29.96 -23.93
N SER A 141 -14.39 31.23 -24.32
CA SER A 141 -13.31 31.80 -25.13
C SER A 141 -12.46 32.82 -24.35
N ASP A 142 -12.77 33.04 -23.08
CA ASP A 142 -12.00 33.92 -22.20
C ASP A 142 -10.87 33.10 -21.54
N TYR A 143 -9.68 33.21 -22.10
CA TYR A 143 -8.48 32.55 -21.59
C TYR A 143 -7.61 33.51 -20.76
N THR A 144 -8.05 34.75 -20.51
CA THR A 144 -7.25 35.76 -19.80
C THR A 144 -6.91 35.33 -18.37
N ALA A 145 -7.76 34.53 -17.74
CA ALA A 145 -7.51 33.92 -16.45
C ALA A 145 -6.30 32.96 -16.44
N LEU A 146 -5.94 32.38 -17.59
CA LEU A 146 -4.77 31.49 -17.73
C LEU A 146 -3.45 32.24 -17.94
N ASP A 147 -3.49 33.52 -18.36
CA ASP A 147 -2.28 34.32 -18.62
C ASP A 147 -1.42 34.51 -17.37
N SER A 148 -2.02 34.36 -16.19
CA SER A 148 -1.34 34.47 -14.88
C SER A 148 -0.65 33.18 -14.42
N ILE A 149 -0.88 32.05 -15.12
CA ILE A 149 -0.42 30.70 -14.75
C ILE A 149 0.79 30.28 -15.60
N LEU A 150 1.01 30.91 -16.77
CA LEU A 150 2.11 30.67 -17.71
C LEU A 150 3.29 31.63 -17.50
#